data_AF-A0A8K0UTB2-F1
#
_entry.id   AF-A0A8K0UTB2-F1
#
_cell.length_a   1.000
_cell.length_b   1.000
_cell.length_c   1.000
_cell.angle_alpha   90.00
_cell.angle_beta   90.00
_cell.angle_gamma   90.00
#
_symmetry.space_group_name_H-M   'P 1'
#
loop_
_entity.id
_entity.type
_entity.pdbx_description
1 polymer ?
#
loop_
_entity_poly.entity_id
_entity_poly.type
_entity_poly.pdbx_seq_one_letter_code
_entity_poly.pdbx_strand_id
1 'polypeptide(L)'
;MYNRDIVFLDLPMQPTAIIGSAEVAFDLMDKRSNIYSNRPIFVLAKMIGWHFNTAAMPYSDLRRAHRRIFHQGFHKGAVNKYQPFQRQQTRVVLS
;
A
#
# COMPACT_ATOMS: atom_id res chain seq x y z
N MET A 1 -31.03 -9.67 -4.06
CA MET A 1 -29.66 -9.81 -4.62
C MET A 1 -29.26 -8.52 -5.30
N TYR A 2 -28.61 -7.59 -4.61
CA TYR A 2 -27.98 -6.42 -5.24
C TYR A 2 -26.48 -6.71 -5.30
N ASN A 3 -26.00 -7.23 -6.44
CA ASN A 3 -24.56 -7.35 -6.68
C ASN A 3 -24.02 -5.96 -7.07
N ARG A 4 -23.76 -5.11 -6.08
CA ARG A 4 -23.12 -3.82 -6.32
C ARG A 4 -21.63 -3.97 -6.05
N ASP A 5 -20.89 -4.22 -7.12
CA ASP A 5 -19.44 -4.36 -7.04
C ASP A 5 -18.74 -3.05 -6.64
N ILE A 6 -19.40 -1.91 -6.86
CA ILE A 6 -18.95 -0.57 -6.41
C ILE A 6 -20.15 0.22 -5.88
N VAL A 7 -19.99 0.86 -4.73
CA VAL A 7 -20.94 1.79 -4.12
C VAL A 7 -20.24 3.11 -3.83
N PHE A 8 -20.80 4.22 -4.28
CA PHE A 8 -20.27 5.55 -4.00
C PHE A 8 -20.97 6.17 -2.78
N LEU A 9 -20.17 6.66 -1.82
CA LEU A 9 -20.63 7.43 -0.68
C LEU A 9 -20.15 8.86 -0.82
N ASP A 10 -21.10 9.79 -0.86
CA ASP A 10 -20.82 11.22 -0.79
C ASP A 10 -20.61 11.62 0.68
N LEU A 11 -19.36 11.53 1.12
CA LEU A 11 -18.97 11.91 2.47
C LEU A 11 -18.40 13.34 2.45
N PRO A 12 -18.66 14.14 3.50
CA PRO A 12 -18.02 15.43 3.66
C PRO A 12 -16.49 15.29 3.62
N MET A 13 -15.83 16.19 2.87
CA MET A 13 -14.37 16.24 2.63
C MET A 13 -13.78 15.14 1.75
N GLN A 14 -14.24 13.90 1.86
CA GLN A 14 -13.64 12.78 1.14
C GLN A 14 -14.70 11.80 0.59
N PRO A 15 -15.29 12.13 -0.57
CA PRO A 15 -16.17 11.20 -1.26
C PRO A 15 -15.45 9.89 -1.52
N THR A 16 -16.12 8.78 -1.21
CA THR A 16 -15.47 7.47 -1.09
C THR A 16 -16.22 6.42 -1.90
N ALA A 17 -15.50 5.73 -2.78
CA ALA A 17 -16.00 4.54 -3.46
C ALA A 17 -15.65 3.28 -2.66
N ILE A 18 -16.68 2.54 -2.25
CA ILE A 18 -16.57 1.22 -1.61
C ILE A 18 -16.59 0.17 -2.72
N ILE A 19 -15.62 -0.74 -2.70
CA ILE A 19 -15.50 -1.86 -3.64
C ILE A 19 -15.95 -3.14 -2.91
N GLY A 20 -17.01 -3.78 -3.40
CA GLY A 20 -17.60 -4.98 -2.82
C GLY A 20 -17.06 -6.30 -3.38
N SER A 21 -16.38 -6.27 -4.53
CA SER A 21 -15.84 -7.46 -5.21
C SER A 21 -14.31 -7.48 -5.22
N ALA A 22 -13.73 -8.63 -4.93
CA ALA A 22 -12.29 -8.85 -4.98
C ALA A 22 -11.72 -8.68 -6.41
N GLU A 23 -12.50 -9.07 -7.42
CA GLU A 23 -12.09 -8.96 -8.83
C GLU A 23 -11.97 -7.49 -9.24
N VAL A 24 -12.98 -6.69 -8.90
CA VAL A 24 -12.97 -5.24 -9.15
C VAL A 24 -11.88 -4.54 -8.35
N ALA A 25 -11.64 -4.97 -7.10
CA ALA A 25 -10.56 -4.46 -6.28
C ALA A 25 -9.20 -4.71 -6.94
N PHE A 26 -8.96 -5.90 -7.49
CA PHE A 26 -7.72 -6.22 -8.19
C PHE A 26 -7.54 -5.39 -9.48
N ASP A 27 -8.61 -5.26 -10.27
CA ASP A 27 -8.58 -4.48 -11.51
C ASP A 27 -8.31 -3.00 -11.28
N LEU A 28 -8.90 -2.40 -10.25
CA LEU A 28 -8.72 -0.98 -9.94
C LEU A 28 -7.43 -0.72 -9.15
N MET A 29 -7.16 -1.48 -8.09
CA MET A 29 -6.10 -1.16 -7.16
C MET A 29 -4.74 -1.76 -7.52
N ASP A 30 -4.68 -2.84 -8.31
CA ASP A 30 -3.40 -3.46 -8.72
C ASP A 30 -3.08 -3.12 -10.18
N LYS A 31 -3.92 -3.59 -11.13
CA LYS A 31 -3.69 -3.38 -12.58
C LYS A 31 -3.65 -1.89 -12.96
N ARG A 32 -4.54 -1.08 -12.36
CA ARG A 32 -4.66 0.37 -12.60
C ARG A 32 -4.20 1.20 -11.41
N SER A 33 -3.28 0.64 -10.61
CA SER A 33 -2.77 1.29 -9.40
C SER A 33 -2.24 2.71 -9.65
N ASN A 34 -1.59 2.96 -10.80
CA ASN A 34 -1.08 4.28 -11.17
C ASN A 34 -2.15 5.37 -11.30
N ILE A 35 -3.41 5.00 -11.55
CA ILE A 35 -4.55 5.93 -11.70
C ILE A 35 -5.25 6.09 -10.35
N TYR A 36 -5.60 4.98 -9.69
CA TYR A 36 -6.49 5.00 -8.52
C TYR A 36 -5.77 4.98 -7.17
N SER A 37 -4.51 4.55 -7.10
CA SER A 37 -3.75 4.40 -5.84
C SER A 37 -2.79 5.55 -5.57
N ASN A 38 -3.11 6.76 -6.04
CA ASN A 38 -2.31 7.94 -5.68
C ASN A 38 -2.42 8.22 -4.18
N ARG A 39 -1.35 8.73 -3.57
CA ARG A 39 -1.34 9.07 -2.15
C ARG A 39 -1.50 10.57 -2.01
N PRO A 40 -2.39 11.05 -1.11
CA PRO A 40 -2.47 12.46 -0.81
C PRO A 40 -1.15 12.94 -0.20
N ILE A 41 -0.92 14.25 -0.24
CA ILE A 41 0.23 14.84 0.44
C ILE A 41 -0.06 14.79 1.94
N PHE A 42 0.67 13.94 2.65
CA PHE A 42 0.64 13.90 4.11
C PHE A 42 1.43 15.07 4.67
N VAL A 43 0.74 16.15 5.05
CA VAL A 43 1.36 17.38 5.61
C VAL A 43 2.23 17.05 6.82
N LEU A 44 1.75 16.19 7.72
CA LEU A 44 2.52 15.76 8.88
C LEU A 44 3.82 15.07 8.46
N ALA A 45 3.78 14.18 7.46
CA ALA A 45 4.98 13.51 6.96
C ALA A 45 6.00 14.51 6.39
N LYS A 46 5.53 15.58 5.74
CA LYS A 46 6.40 16.69 5.31
C LYS A 46 7.03 17.41 6.50
N MET A 47 6.25 17.73 7.53
CA MET A 47 6.71 18.47 8.70
C MET A 47 7.75 17.71 9.53
N ILE A 48 7.59 16.39 9.68
CA ILE A 48 8.51 15.56 10.48
C ILE A 48 9.66 14.95 9.63
N GLY A 49 9.83 15.41 8.38
CA GLY A 49 10.93 14.97 7.51
C GLY A 49 10.74 13.57 6.89
N TRP A 50 9.56 12.96 7.00
CA TRP A 50 9.24 11.61 6.49
C TRP A 50 9.01 11.54 4.96
N HIS A 51 9.63 12.42 4.20
CA HIS A 51 9.57 12.43 2.73
C HIS A 51 10.09 11.13 2.10
N PHE A 52 10.96 10.41 2.81
CA PHE A 52 11.52 9.13 2.39
C PHE A 52 10.50 7.96 2.46
N ASN A 53 9.37 8.15 3.15
CA ASN A 53 8.39 7.08 3.35
C ASN A 53 7.71 6.72 2.03
N THR A 54 8.11 5.58 1.46
CA THR A 54 7.64 5.09 0.16
C THR A 54 6.14 4.78 0.17
N ALA A 55 5.56 4.42 1.32
CA ALA A 55 4.14 4.10 1.44
C ALA A 55 3.24 5.36 1.40
N ALA A 56 3.77 6.50 1.87
CA ALA A 56 3.10 7.80 1.89
C ALA A 56 3.41 8.67 0.66
N MET A 57 4.35 8.25 -0.19
CA MET A 57 4.79 9.02 -1.33
C MET A 57 3.72 9.06 -2.45
N PRO A 58 3.37 10.23 -3.00
CA PRO A 58 2.54 10.35 -4.19
C PRO A 58 3.17 9.66 -5.40
N TYR A 59 2.38 9.30 -6.42
CA TYR A 59 2.92 8.79 -7.68
C TYR A 59 3.84 9.83 -8.33
N SER A 60 5.10 9.45 -8.50
CA SER A 60 6.16 10.23 -9.13
C SER A 60 7.27 9.29 -9.59
N ASP A 61 8.23 9.80 -10.37
CA ASP A 61 9.44 9.05 -10.70
C ASP A 61 10.26 8.67 -9.47
N LEU A 62 10.27 9.54 -8.45
CA LEU A 62 10.90 9.24 -7.17
C LEU A 62 10.25 8.02 -6.50
N ARG A 63 8.91 7.90 -6.52
CA ARG A 63 8.22 6.71 -5.97
C ARG A 63 8.58 5.44 -6.74
N ARG A 64 8.71 5.53 -8.07
CA ARG A 64 9.16 4.40 -8.91
C ARG A 64 10.59 3.97 -8.55
N ALA A 65 11.50 4.92 -8.38
CA ALA A 65 12.87 4.65 -7.96
C ALA A 65 12.94 4.01 -6.56
N HIS A 66 12.22 4.58 -5.59
CA HIS A 66 12.10 4.03 -4.24
C HIS A 66 11.58 2.59 -4.25
N ARG A 67 10.51 2.29 -5.01
CA ARG A 67 10.00 0.91 -5.13
C ARG A 67 11.02 -0.03 -5.74
N ARG A 68 11.81 0.41 -6.72
CA ARG A 68 12.88 -0.42 -7.31
C ARG A 68 13.93 -0.80 -6.28
N ILE A 69 14.38 0.16 -5.47
CA ILE A 69 15.35 -0.08 -4.39
C ILE A 69 14.73 -1.00 -3.33
N PHE A 70 13.52 -0.69 -2.86
CA PHE A 70 12.82 -1.50 -1.85
C PHE A 70 12.62 -2.95 -2.32
N HIS A 71 12.29 -3.15 -3.59
CA HIS A 71 12.09 -4.48 -4.15
C HIS A 71 13.36 -5.35 -4.14
N GLN A 72 14.57 -4.78 -4.08
CA GLN A 72 15.81 -5.56 -3.96
C GLN A 72 15.89 -6.36 -2.65
N GLY A 73 15.34 -5.82 -1.56
CA GLY A 73 15.31 -6.49 -0.25
C GLY A 73 14.00 -7.20 0.04
N PHE A 74 12.89 -6.76 -0.56
CA PHE A 74 11.53 -7.21 -0.20
C PHE A 74 10.81 -7.98 -1.32
N HIS A 75 11.55 -8.45 -2.34
CA HIS A 75 10.96 -9.36 -3.33
C HIS A 75 10.59 -10.71 -2.71
N LYS A 76 9.64 -11.43 -3.32
CA LYS A 76 9.14 -12.73 -2.81
C LYS A 76 10.27 -13.73 -2.50
N GLY A 77 11.30 -13.80 -3.36
CA GLY A 77 12.46 -14.67 -3.14
C GLY A 77 13.35 -14.31 -1.94
N ALA A 78 13.29 -13.07 -1.43
CA ALA A 78 14.07 -12.65 -0.27
C ALA A 78 13.46 -13.13 1.05
N VAL A 79 12.16 -13.45 1.07
CA VAL A 79 11.40 -13.85 2.27
C VAL A 79 12.06 -15.01 3.01
N ASN A 80 12.58 -16.00 2.28
CA ASN A 80 13.22 -17.18 2.87
C ASN A 80 14.46 -16.83 3.72
N LYS A 81 15.17 -15.74 3.39
CA LYS A 81 16.33 -15.27 4.17
C LYS A 81 15.91 -14.74 5.55
N TYR A 82 14.70 -14.18 5.67
CA TYR A 82 14.21 -13.56 6.89
C TYR A 82 13.45 -14.52 7.80
N GLN A 83 12.89 -15.61 7.27
CA GLN A 83 12.08 -16.56 8.05
C GLN A 83 12.75 -17.11 9.32
N PRO A 84 14.03 -17.53 9.31
CA PRO A 84 14.66 -18.08 10.50
C PRO A 84 14.70 -17.07 11.65
N PHE A 85 15.10 -15.83 11.34
CA PHE A 85 15.15 -14.74 12.31
C PHE A 85 13.75 -14.38 12.84
N GLN A 86 12.77 -14.27 11.94
CA GLN A 86 11.37 -13.99 12.32
C GLN A 86 10.84 -15.06 13.30
N ARG A 87 11.05 -16.35 13.01
CA ARG A 87 10.62 -17.45 13.89
C ARG A 87 11.29 -17.42 15.26
N GLN A 88 12.57 -17.09 15.31
CA GLN A 88 13.29 -16.94 16.57
C GLN A 88 12.68 -15.82 17.43
N GLN A 89 12.45 -14.64 16.84
CA GLN A 89 11.85 -13.51 17.55
C GLN A 89 10.41 -13.82 17.98
N THR A 90 9.62 -14.49 17.14
CA THR A 90 8.26 -14.93 17.50
C THR A 90 8.27 -15.81 18.75
N ARG A 91 9.24 -16.72 18.89
CA ARG A 91 9.34 -17.57 20.09
C ARG A 91 9.66 -16.79 21.37
N VAL A 92 10.46 -15.73 21.28
CA VAL A 92 10.80 -14.87 22.42
C VAL A 92 9.60 -14.03 22.87
N VAL A 93 8.81 -13.53 21.92
CA VAL A 93 7.63 -12.70 22.24
C VAL A 93 6.45 -13.54 22.74
N LEU A 94 6.35 -14.80 22.30
CA LEU A 94 5.26 -15.72 22.67
C LEU A 94 5.61 -16.67 23.82
N SER A 95 6.82 -16.60 24.39
CA SER A 95 7.19 -17.32 25.62
C SER A 95 6.79 -16.53 26.85
#